data_AF-A0A964QIJ1-F1
#
_entry.id   AF-A0A964QIJ1-F1
#
_cell.length_a   1.000
_cell.length_b   1.000
_cell.length_c   1.000
_cell.angle_alpha   90.00
_cell.angle_beta   90.00
_cell.angle_gamma   90.00
#
_symmetry.space_group_name_H-M   'P 1'
#
loop_
_entity.id
_entity.type
_entity.pdbx_description
1 polymer ?
#
loop_
_entity_poly.entity_id
_entity_poly.type
_entity_poly.pdbx_seq_one_letter_code
_entity_poly.pdbx_strand_id
1 'polypeptide(L)'
;MELGPTELVPGTHLGPSRREPQDQGVLAAGPAGTQGIHHQSILHRRGLSTATGLPHMLNYNYWHTVPPQRDWITEAHFDSHTAYYGGHNAARYAAQMFYWLCGKADHYRIIGGQAWPWSSPNQIGRLYGFGHQEEYLPDWRKNNQDGYAYP
;
A
#
# COMPACT_ATOMS: atom_id res chain seq x y z
N MET A 1 -13.43 29.32 -3.31
CA MET A 1 -14.55 28.98 -4.21
C MET A 1 -14.08 27.83 -5.06
N GLU A 2 -14.81 26.71 -5.08
CA GLU A 2 -14.32 25.45 -5.65
C GLU A 2 -15.25 24.94 -6.77
N LEU A 3 -14.67 24.42 -7.87
CA LEU A 3 -15.40 23.95 -9.06
C LEU A 3 -15.69 22.44 -9.05
N GLY A 4 -15.92 21.88 -7.86
CA GLY A 4 -16.16 20.45 -7.65
C GLY A 4 -14.86 19.63 -7.74
N PRO A 5 -13.94 19.81 -6.78
CA PRO A 5 -12.65 19.11 -6.75
C PRO A 5 -12.86 17.61 -6.61
N THR A 6 -11.86 16.82 -7.02
CA THR A 6 -11.91 15.36 -6.84
C THR A 6 -11.98 15.03 -5.36
N GLU A 7 -12.97 14.25 -4.96
CA GLU A 7 -13.16 13.76 -3.61
C GLU A 7 -12.67 12.31 -3.54
N LEU A 8 -11.67 12.04 -2.71
CA LEU A 8 -11.02 10.74 -2.56
C LEU A 8 -11.42 10.11 -1.22
N VAL A 9 -11.56 8.79 -1.19
CA VAL A 9 -11.69 8.06 0.08
C VAL A 9 -10.38 7.29 0.35
N PRO A 10 -9.52 7.80 1.25
CA PRO A 10 -8.22 7.18 1.53
C PRO A 10 -8.34 5.71 1.92
N GLY A 11 -7.36 4.90 1.52
CA GLY A 11 -7.27 3.48 1.87
C GLY A 11 -8.21 2.54 1.09
N THR A 12 -9.23 3.04 0.39
CA THR A 12 -10.21 2.18 -0.33
C THR A 12 -9.62 1.36 -1.47
N HIS A 13 -8.43 1.71 -1.96
CA HIS A 13 -7.70 0.96 -2.97
C HIS A 13 -6.99 -0.29 -2.39
N LEU A 14 -6.92 -0.44 -1.06
CA LEU A 14 -6.24 -1.55 -0.38
C LEU A 14 -7.15 -2.78 -0.17
N GLY A 15 -8.46 -2.67 -0.43
CA GLY A 15 -9.39 -3.77 -0.26
C GLY A 15 -10.85 -3.40 -0.51
N PRO A 16 -11.77 -4.38 -0.43
CA PRO A 16 -13.19 -4.16 -0.60
C PRO A 16 -13.68 -3.07 0.35
N SER A 17 -14.29 -2.04 -0.22
CA SER A 17 -14.77 -0.89 0.51
C SER A 17 -16.21 -0.65 0.13
N ARG A 18 -17.07 -0.49 1.13
CA ARG A 18 -18.44 -0.02 0.95
C ARG A 18 -18.51 1.39 1.51
N ARG A 19 -19.11 2.28 0.74
CA ARG A 19 -19.34 3.66 1.12
C ARG A 19 -20.82 3.95 0.99
N GLU A 20 -21.39 4.55 2.02
CA GLU A 20 -22.76 5.05 1.95
C GLU A 20 -22.75 6.46 1.31
N PRO A 21 -23.81 6.86 0.59
CA PRO A 21 -23.83 8.12 -0.17
C PRO A 21 -23.44 9.37 0.65
N GLN A 22 -23.79 9.37 1.94
CA GLN A 22 -23.54 10.44 2.91
C GLN A 22 -22.10 10.52 3.42
N ASP A 23 -21.31 9.45 3.32
CA ASP A 23 -19.94 9.47 3.78
C ASP A 23 -19.18 10.52 2.97
N GLN A 24 -18.32 11.31 3.59
CA GLN A 24 -17.48 12.30 2.90
C GLN A 24 -16.04 11.79 2.79
N GLY A 25 -15.39 12.14 1.68
CA GLY A 25 -13.98 11.91 1.42
C GLY A 25 -13.16 13.18 1.61
N VAL A 26 -11.88 13.08 1.27
CA VAL A 26 -10.92 14.18 1.28
C VAL A 26 -10.97 14.88 -0.08
N LEU A 27 -11.15 16.19 -0.08
CA LEU A 27 -11.13 17.00 -1.30
C LEU A 27 -9.69 17.27 -1.74
N ALA A 28 -9.33 16.84 -2.94
CA ALA A 28 -8.09 17.17 -3.61
C ALA A 28 -8.26 18.48 -4.39
N ALA A 29 -8.30 19.61 -3.66
CA ALA A 29 -8.40 20.95 -4.22
C ALA A 29 -7.01 21.61 -4.32
N GLY A 30 -6.82 22.47 -5.31
CA GLY A 30 -5.59 23.22 -5.51
C GLY A 30 -5.67 24.24 -6.64
N PRO A 31 -4.72 25.17 -6.74
CA PRO A 31 -4.67 26.15 -7.83
C PRO A 31 -4.44 25.48 -9.19
N ALA A 32 -4.67 26.23 -10.27
CA ALA A 32 -4.35 25.78 -11.62
C ALA A 32 -2.87 25.40 -11.72
N GLY A 33 -2.60 24.24 -12.33
CA GLY A 33 -1.25 23.64 -12.39
C GLY A 33 -0.96 22.60 -11.30
N THR A 34 -1.83 22.45 -10.29
CA THR A 34 -1.73 21.34 -9.33
C THR A 34 -1.91 20.00 -10.03
N GLN A 35 -1.00 19.06 -9.75
CA GLN A 35 -1.06 17.69 -10.24
C GLN A 35 -1.45 16.76 -9.09
N GLY A 36 -2.52 15.98 -9.30
CA GLY A 36 -2.94 14.93 -8.37
C GLY A 36 -2.59 13.56 -8.95
N ILE A 37 -1.96 12.71 -8.15
CA ILE A 37 -1.71 11.31 -8.48
C ILE A 37 -2.48 10.46 -7.48
N HIS A 38 -3.33 9.56 -7.98
CA HIS A 38 -4.02 8.58 -7.16
C HIS A 38 -4.06 7.23 -7.85
N HIS A 39 -4.21 6.17 -7.07
CA HIS A 39 -4.40 4.82 -7.60
C HIS A 39 -5.73 4.74 -8.35
N GLN A 40 -5.78 4.04 -9.49
CA GLN A 40 -7.01 3.98 -10.31
C GLN A 40 -8.20 3.38 -9.55
N SER A 41 -7.96 2.36 -8.73
CA SER A 41 -9.01 1.68 -7.95
C SER A 41 -9.40 2.39 -6.65
N ILE A 42 -8.86 3.59 -6.37
CA ILE A 42 -9.33 4.35 -5.21
C ILE A 42 -10.77 4.78 -5.44
N LEU A 43 -11.62 4.71 -4.41
CA LEU A 43 -12.97 5.26 -4.52
C LEU A 43 -12.86 6.79 -4.58
N HIS A 44 -13.33 7.36 -5.67
CA HIS A 44 -13.30 8.79 -5.91
C HIS A 44 -14.57 9.24 -6.64
N ARG A 45 -14.92 10.52 -6.47
CA ARG A 45 -16.03 11.18 -7.18
C ARG A 45 -15.72 12.65 -7.41
N ARG A 46 -16.53 13.31 -8.22
CA ARG A 46 -16.56 14.78 -8.24
C ARG A 46 -17.20 15.28 -6.95
N GLY A 47 -16.50 16.14 -6.22
CA GLY A 47 -17.02 16.82 -5.03
C GLY A 47 -18.03 17.91 -5.38
N LEU A 48 -18.66 18.49 -4.34
CA LEU A 48 -19.63 19.57 -4.50
C LEU A 48 -18.99 20.81 -5.10
N SER A 49 -19.62 21.39 -6.13
CA SER A 49 -19.23 22.70 -6.66
C SER A 49 -19.85 23.80 -5.82
N THR A 50 -19.03 24.75 -5.37
CA THR A 50 -19.47 25.95 -4.62
C THR A 50 -19.35 27.22 -5.46
N ALA A 51 -18.93 27.09 -6.72
CA ALA A 51 -18.75 28.18 -7.67
C ALA A 51 -19.45 27.88 -8.99
N THR A 52 -19.73 28.94 -9.75
CA THR A 52 -20.19 28.87 -11.13
C THR A 52 -19.00 28.79 -12.09
N GLY A 53 -19.09 27.95 -13.12
CA GLY A 53 -18.03 27.75 -14.11
C GLY A 53 -17.76 26.28 -14.42
N LEU A 54 -16.76 26.03 -15.27
CA LEU A 54 -16.32 24.71 -15.67
C LEU A 54 -14.91 24.42 -15.12
N PRO A 55 -14.68 23.29 -14.45
CA PRO A 55 -13.33 22.86 -14.12
C PRO A 55 -12.61 22.39 -15.39
N HIS A 56 -11.43 22.94 -15.66
CA HIS A 56 -10.54 22.45 -16.73
C HIS A 56 -9.48 21.54 -16.11
N MET A 57 -9.70 20.24 -16.20
CA MET A 57 -8.81 19.21 -15.68
C MET A 57 -8.44 18.23 -16.79
N LEU A 58 -7.19 17.80 -16.81
CA LEU A 58 -6.69 16.78 -17.72
C LEU A 58 -6.33 15.52 -16.94
N ASN A 59 -6.91 14.40 -17.35
CA ASN A 59 -6.67 13.11 -16.72
C ASN A 59 -5.83 12.22 -17.64
N TYR A 60 -4.76 11.66 -17.09
CA TYR A 60 -3.93 10.67 -17.76
C TYR A 60 -4.00 9.34 -16.99
N ASN A 61 -4.15 8.24 -17.72
CA ASN A 61 -4.07 6.90 -17.15
C ASN A 61 -2.70 6.31 -17.52
N TYR A 62 -1.90 5.98 -16.50
CA TYR A 62 -0.58 5.39 -16.67
C TYR A 62 -0.65 3.89 -16.36
N TRP A 63 0.05 3.09 -17.17
CA TRP A 63 0.14 1.65 -17.04
C TRP A 63 1.60 1.23 -17.14
N HIS A 64 2.02 0.30 -16.29
CA HIS A 64 3.33 -0.33 -16.46
C HIS A 64 3.30 -1.24 -17.69
N THR A 65 4.26 -1.06 -18.59
CA THR A 65 4.42 -1.88 -19.81
C THR A 65 5.46 -2.99 -19.67
N VAL A 66 6.18 -3.01 -18.55
CA VAL A 66 7.20 -4.00 -18.19
C VAL A 66 7.04 -4.38 -16.71
N PRO A 67 7.56 -5.55 -16.28
CA PRO A 67 7.59 -5.89 -14.86
C PRO A 67 8.30 -4.80 -14.05
N PRO A 68 7.74 -4.38 -12.90
CA PRO A 68 8.34 -3.32 -12.11
C PRO A 68 9.72 -3.74 -11.59
N GLN A 69 10.61 -2.75 -11.47
CA GLN A 69 11.90 -2.89 -10.81
C GLN A 69 12.08 -1.72 -9.85
N ARG A 70 13.01 -1.86 -8.90
CA ARG A 70 13.34 -0.77 -7.98
C ARG A 70 14.19 0.29 -8.68
N ASP A 71 13.55 1.09 -9.53
CA ASP A 71 14.15 2.12 -10.39
C ASP A 71 13.97 3.56 -9.86
N TRP A 72 13.48 3.70 -8.63
CA TRP A 72 13.28 4.98 -7.94
C TRP A 72 14.33 5.23 -6.84
N ILE A 73 14.27 6.44 -6.28
CA ILE A 73 15.19 6.92 -5.23
C ILE A 73 15.18 5.98 -4.01
N THR A 74 16.36 5.58 -3.56
CA THR A 74 16.50 4.76 -2.34
C THR A 74 16.96 5.61 -1.17
N GLU A 75 16.29 5.47 -0.04
CA GLU A 75 16.65 6.14 1.21
C GLU A 75 17.53 5.22 2.05
N ALA A 76 18.73 5.67 2.42
CA ALA A 76 19.70 4.86 3.16
C ALA A 76 19.19 4.37 4.53
N HIS A 77 18.26 5.11 5.15
CA HIS A 77 17.72 4.80 6.47
C HIS A 77 16.37 4.07 6.43
N PHE A 78 15.83 3.80 5.24
CA PHE A 78 14.59 3.04 5.11
C PHE A 78 14.88 1.54 5.18
N ASP A 79 14.44 0.90 6.27
CA ASP A 79 14.51 -0.54 6.44
C ASP A 79 13.16 -1.20 6.13
N SER A 80 13.08 -1.89 4.99
CA SER A 80 11.87 -2.60 4.55
C SER A 80 11.51 -3.81 5.42
N HIS A 81 12.40 -4.24 6.32
CA HIS A 81 12.12 -5.35 7.23
C HIS A 81 11.33 -4.87 8.44
N THR A 82 11.52 -3.62 8.86
CA THR A 82 10.91 -3.04 10.06
C THR A 82 9.92 -1.91 9.78
N ALA A 83 9.75 -1.53 8.51
CA ALA A 83 8.79 -0.51 8.09
C ALA A 83 7.35 -0.83 8.54
N TYR A 84 6.63 0.20 8.96
CA TYR A 84 5.21 0.09 9.27
C TYR A 84 4.38 0.06 7.97
N TYR A 85 3.97 -1.13 7.56
CA TYR A 85 3.14 -1.33 6.37
C TYR A 85 1.63 -1.11 6.62
N GLY A 86 1.21 -0.84 7.85
CA GLY A 86 -0.18 -0.55 8.21
C GLY A 86 -0.79 -1.53 9.21
N GLY A 87 -2.11 -1.48 9.34
CA GLY A 87 -2.90 -2.29 10.26
C GLY A 87 -3.26 -3.68 9.73
N HIS A 88 -4.13 -4.39 10.48
CA HIS A 88 -4.52 -5.77 10.18
C HIS A 88 -5.11 -5.87 8.77
N ASN A 89 -4.72 -6.90 8.00
CA ASN A 89 -4.97 -7.10 6.57
C ASN A 89 -4.34 -6.07 5.59
N ALA A 90 -4.35 -4.77 5.90
CA ALA A 90 -3.76 -3.74 5.05
C ALA A 90 -2.23 -3.90 4.90
N ALA A 91 -1.53 -4.24 5.98
CA ALA A 91 -0.08 -4.41 5.99
C ALA A 91 0.41 -5.46 4.99
N ARG A 92 -0.32 -6.57 4.84
CA ARG A 92 0.03 -7.64 3.90
C ARG A 92 -0.05 -7.16 2.46
N TYR A 93 -1.11 -6.43 2.12
CA TYR A 93 -1.28 -5.88 0.77
C TYR A 93 -0.20 -4.83 0.47
N ALA A 94 0.00 -3.88 1.38
CA ALA A 94 0.98 -2.81 1.20
C ALA A 94 2.42 -3.35 1.09
N ALA A 95 2.79 -4.31 1.94
CA ALA A 95 4.09 -4.96 1.86
C ALA A 95 4.25 -5.75 0.56
N GLN A 96 3.25 -6.56 0.17
CA GLN A 96 3.32 -7.28 -1.10
C GLN A 96 3.48 -6.33 -2.29
N MET A 97 2.73 -5.23 -2.33
CA MET A 97 2.84 -4.22 -3.38
C MET A 97 4.22 -3.55 -3.40
N PHE A 98 4.76 -3.18 -2.23
CA PHE A 98 6.11 -2.63 -2.15
C PHE A 98 7.17 -3.60 -2.73
N TYR A 99 7.12 -4.88 -2.35
CA TYR A 99 8.07 -5.87 -2.88
C TYR A 99 7.83 -6.18 -4.36
N TRP A 100 6.56 -6.19 -4.81
CA TRP A 100 6.24 -6.30 -6.23
C TRP A 100 6.86 -5.15 -7.02
N LEU A 101 6.64 -3.90 -6.59
CA LEU A 101 7.25 -2.73 -7.21
C LEU A 101 8.78 -2.83 -7.23
N CYS A 102 9.40 -3.43 -6.21
CA CYS A 102 10.85 -3.63 -6.16
C CYS A 102 11.37 -4.71 -7.13
N GLY A 103 10.51 -5.34 -7.93
CA GLY A 103 10.84 -6.49 -8.78
C GLY A 103 11.07 -7.78 -8.00
N LYS A 104 10.53 -7.87 -6.78
CA LYS A 104 10.75 -8.99 -5.83
C LYS A 104 9.44 -9.72 -5.49
N ALA A 105 8.46 -9.67 -6.38
CA ALA A 105 7.14 -10.29 -6.18
C ALA A 105 7.26 -11.78 -5.79
N ASP A 106 8.12 -12.52 -6.50
CA ASP A 106 8.32 -13.95 -6.29
C ASP A 106 9.02 -14.28 -4.97
N HIS A 107 9.59 -13.27 -4.29
CA HIS A 107 10.26 -13.45 -3.00
C HIS A 107 9.36 -13.05 -1.82
N TYR A 108 8.22 -12.39 -2.08
CA TYR A 108 7.30 -12.01 -1.01
C TYR A 108 6.63 -13.24 -0.42
N ARG A 109 6.72 -13.40 0.90
CA ARG A 109 6.06 -14.47 1.63
C ARG A 109 5.54 -13.97 2.98
N ILE A 110 4.41 -14.54 3.42
CA ILE A 110 3.89 -14.34 4.77
C ILE A 110 4.41 -15.49 5.63
N ILE A 111 5.02 -15.18 6.76
CA ILE A 111 5.49 -16.17 7.74
C ILE A 111 4.51 -16.19 8.90
N GLY A 112 4.13 -17.37 9.40
CA GLY A 112 3.36 -17.57 10.63
C GLY A 112 1.99 -16.85 10.70
N GLY A 113 1.24 -17.09 11.78
CA GLY A 113 -0.06 -16.45 12.02
C GLY A 113 0.04 -14.98 12.46
N GLN A 114 1.10 -14.65 13.22
CA GLN A 114 1.39 -13.32 13.79
C GLN A 114 2.68 -12.69 13.22
N ALA A 115 3.33 -13.31 12.24
CA ALA A 115 4.62 -12.85 11.74
C ALA A 115 4.48 -11.85 10.56
N TRP A 116 5.62 -11.35 10.08
CA TRP A 116 5.79 -10.19 9.18
C TRP A 116 4.73 -10.10 8.05
N PRO A 117 4.23 -8.90 7.67
CA PRO A 117 4.67 -7.54 8.03
C PRO A 117 3.95 -6.93 9.24
N TRP A 118 3.41 -7.76 10.14
CA TRP A 118 2.75 -7.26 11.34
C TRP A 118 3.77 -6.68 12.34
N SER A 119 3.47 -5.55 12.97
CA SER A 119 4.24 -5.00 14.09
C SER A 119 3.33 -4.72 15.28
N SER A 120 3.68 -5.16 16.49
CA SER A 120 2.89 -4.84 17.70
C SER A 120 3.77 -4.44 18.89
N PRO A 121 3.26 -3.65 19.87
CA PRO A 121 4.02 -3.28 21.06
C PRO A 121 4.52 -4.47 21.90
N ASN A 122 3.86 -5.63 21.79
CA ASN A 122 4.20 -6.84 22.54
C ASN A 122 5.14 -7.78 21.76
N GLN A 123 5.72 -7.31 20.66
CA GLN A 123 6.55 -8.13 19.80
C GLN A 123 7.93 -8.37 20.42
N ILE A 124 8.28 -9.65 20.60
CA ILE A 124 9.48 -10.08 21.34
C ILE A 124 10.76 -10.03 20.47
N GLY A 125 10.63 -9.90 19.13
CA GLY A 125 11.78 -9.81 18.22
C GLY A 125 11.43 -9.36 16.80
N ARG A 126 12.44 -9.12 15.97
CA ARG A 126 12.23 -8.74 14.55
C ARG A 126 11.60 -9.89 13.78
N LEU A 127 10.65 -9.56 12.90
CA LEU A 127 10.01 -10.55 12.04
C LEU A 127 10.66 -10.47 10.64
N TYR A 128 11.16 -11.59 10.15
CA TYR A 128 11.98 -11.60 8.93
C TYR A 128 11.22 -12.21 7.75
N GLY A 129 10.49 -11.40 6.99
CA GLY A 129 9.79 -11.85 5.78
C GLY A 129 10.66 -12.11 4.54
N PHE A 130 11.94 -11.71 4.56
CA PHE A 130 12.82 -11.69 3.39
C PHE A 130 14.29 -11.95 3.74
N GLY A 131 14.95 -12.86 3.02
CA GLY A 131 16.41 -12.94 2.90
C GLY A 131 17.22 -13.35 4.15
N HIS A 132 16.59 -13.79 5.24
CA HIS A 132 17.31 -14.26 6.43
C HIS A 132 17.87 -15.67 6.19
N GLN A 133 19.18 -15.84 6.39
CA GLN A 133 19.88 -17.12 6.16
C GLN A 133 20.43 -17.76 7.44
N GLU A 134 20.31 -17.10 8.59
CA GLU A 134 20.83 -17.60 9.86
C GLU A 134 19.67 -17.91 10.83
N GLU A 135 19.88 -18.84 11.77
CA GLU A 135 18.94 -19.21 12.84
C GLU A 135 17.60 -19.84 12.36
N TYR A 136 16.47 -19.14 12.53
CA TYR A 136 15.12 -19.66 12.35
C TYR A 136 14.66 -19.51 10.89
N LEU A 137 14.71 -20.61 10.14
CA LEU A 137 14.15 -20.64 8.80
C LEU A 137 12.63 -20.80 8.89
N PRO A 138 11.82 -20.01 8.17
CA PRO A 138 10.38 -20.23 8.09
C PRO A 138 10.06 -21.52 7.32
N ASP A 139 9.15 -22.33 7.87
CA ASP A 139 8.63 -23.50 7.17
C ASP A 139 7.51 -23.11 6.20
N TRP A 140 7.92 -22.79 4.98
CA TRP A 140 7.02 -22.39 3.91
C TRP A 140 6.02 -23.48 3.49
N ARG A 141 6.29 -24.76 3.82
CA ARG A 141 5.42 -25.89 3.48
C ARG A 141 4.46 -26.25 4.62
N LYS A 142 4.59 -25.60 5.78
CA LYS A 142 3.78 -25.86 6.99
C LYS A 142 3.85 -27.32 7.44
N ASN A 143 5.02 -27.95 7.28
CA ASN A 143 5.29 -29.28 7.80
C ASN A 143 5.31 -29.30 9.34
N ASN A 144 5.64 -28.18 9.99
CA ASN A 144 5.73 -28.04 11.44
C ASN A 144 4.69 -27.07 12.02
N GLN A 145 4.21 -27.37 13.22
CA GLN A 145 3.14 -26.62 13.89
C GLN A 145 3.60 -25.26 14.45
N ASP A 146 4.90 -25.13 14.75
CA ASP A 146 5.52 -23.88 15.20
C ASP A 146 5.81 -22.90 14.05
N GLY A 147 5.72 -23.36 12.79
CA GLY A 147 5.95 -22.56 11.60
C GLY A 147 7.43 -22.36 11.24
N TYR A 148 8.34 -23.11 11.86
CA TYR A 148 9.78 -23.03 11.61
C TYR A 148 10.36 -24.33 11.05
N ALA A 149 11.34 -24.18 10.18
CA ALA A 149 12.22 -25.22 9.67
C ALA A 149 13.56 -25.11 10.41
N TYR A 150 14.10 -26.26 10.81
CA TYR A 150 15.47 -26.35 11.31
C TYR A 150 16.44 -26.42 10.12
N PRO A 151 17.68 -25.90 10.24
CA PRO A 151 18.70 -26.01 9.21
C PRO A 151 19.07 -27.46 8.88
#